data_AF-A0A956B7D5-F1
#
_entry.id   AF-A0A956B7D5-F1
#
_cell.length_a   1.000
_cell.length_b   1.000
_cell.length_c   1.000
_cell.angle_alpha   90.00
_cell.angle_beta   90.00
_cell.angle_gamma   90.00
#
_symmetry.space_group_name_H-M   'P 1'
#
loop_
_entity.id
_entity.type
_entity.pdbx_description
1 polymer ?
#
loop_
_entity_poly.entity_id
_entity_poly.type
_entity_poly.pdbx_seq_one_letter_code
_entity_poly.pdbx_strand_id
1 'polypeptide(L)'
;MRRIARLSLLLVTVSACGGAVDRAPGTPGGSGNANNNNNTGGNTQTGAVPQALTVAHGFSEGAYGQSAQILNLLVESALAAGRQVGAPAVQQGTVVWRDGQVQYSAEPAGQLRVVAPTGTWAFQISVAEGNPSSTEAFFDGDHRLTVHATSDAGSDLTLGSSRAGIQRQARVTGKAVVEGVTYDLDLTFSGQERFETDSTGTSYNADLDTTGWAEGPDFHLEVDETWRFELVAGNGPGGFVANSAQRTVRGGLMAGGHVYGFRDIETKRAFRDGKPTELDTYWAARGEVLQDGLQWGQVGMRVDVVDPNSGGFVRFVLQSGAGDVVLESYAAY
;
A
#
# COMPACT_ATOMS: atom_id res chain seq x y z
N MET A 1 18.55 25.27 15.84
CA MET A 1 18.95 24.28 14.81
C MET A 1 18.55 22.90 15.30
N ARG A 2 17.54 22.27 14.69
CA ARG A 2 17.23 20.83 14.73
C ARG A 2 15.96 20.63 13.88
N ARG A 3 16.16 20.54 12.56
CA ARG A 3 15.21 19.87 11.66
C ARG A 3 15.73 18.45 11.56
N ILE A 4 15.28 17.58 12.46
CA ILE A 4 15.47 16.14 12.28
C ILE A 4 14.58 15.74 11.12
N ALA A 5 15.17 15.06 10.15
CA ALA A 5 14.55 14.69 8.89
C ALA A 5 13.23 13.96 9.15
N ARG A 6 12.19 14.46 8.50
CA ARG A 6 10.85 13.89 8.47
C ARG A 6 10.93 12.53 7.80
N LEU A 7 10.73 11.46 8.55
CA LEU A 7 10.47 10.14 7.99
C LEU A 7 9.00 10.11 7.56
N SER A 8 8.70 10.84 6.47
CA SER A 8 7.43 10.71 5.79
C SER A 8 7.35 9.29 5.26
N LEU A 9 6.42 8.50 5.80
CA LEU A 9 5.99 7.21 5.28
C LEU A 9 5.81 7.35 3.76
N LEU A 10 6.75 6.82 3.00
CA LEU A 10 6.80 6.94 1.56
C LEU A 10 5.61 6.16 0.99
N LEU A 11 4.69 6.88 0.36
CA LEU A 11 3.64 6.31 -0.49
C LEU A 11 4.29 5.36 -1.50
N VAL A 12 4.00 4.06 -1.37
CA VAL A 12 4.11 3.15 -2.50
C VAL A 12 2.90 3.43 -3.38
N THR A 13 3.09 4.22 -4.43
CA THR A 13 2.11 4.33 -5.52
C THR A 13 2.07 3.01 -6.27
N VAL A 14 1.13 2.13 -5.93
CA VAL A 14 0.70 1.07 -6.86
C VAL A 14 -0.07 1.78 -7.97
N SER A 15 0.61 2.07 -9.08
CA SER A 15 -0.07 2.46 -10.31
C SER A 15 -0.75 1.21 -10.84
N ALA A 16 -2.02 1.01 -10.49
CA ALA A 16 -2.87 0.11 -11.25
C ALA A 16 -2.97 0.68 -12.67
N CYS A 17 -2.50 -0.09 -13.64
CA CYS A 17 -2.46 0.32 -15.04
C CYS A 17 -3.87 0.21 -15.61
N GLY A 18 -4.63 1.30 -15.58
CA GLY A 18 -5.95 1.44 -16.21
C GLY A 18 -5.93 2.53 -17.28
N GLY A 19 -5.29 2.26 -18.43
CA GLY A 19 -5.36 3.15 -19.58
C GLY A 19 -6.78 3.18 -20.15
N ALA A 20 -7.48 4.30 -20.00
CA ALA A 20 -8.71 4.57 -20.73
C ALA A 20 -8.43 4.59 -22.23
N VAL A 21 -9.09 3.73 -22.99
CA VAL A 21 -9.06 3.74 -24.46
C VAL A 21 -9.98 4.86 -24.93
N ASP A 22 -9.45 6.08 -25.06
CA ASP A 22 -10.13 7.15 -25.80
C ASP A 22 -10.10 6.83 -27.30
N ARG A 23 -11.24 6.38 -27.83
CA ARG A 23 -11.48 6.32 -29.28
C ARG A 23 -11.82 7.73 -29.77
N ALA A 24 -10.84 8.44 -30.31
CA ALA A 24 -11.09 9.57 -31.20
C ALA A 24 -11.32 9.08 -32.65
N PRO A 25 -12.28 9.67 -33.40
CA PRO A 25 -12.58 9.28 -34.77
C PRO A 25 -11.53 9.82 -35.75
N GLY A 26 -11.17 8.99 -36.74
CA GLY A 26 -10.02 9.23 -37.61
C GLY A 26 -10.20 10.25 -38.73
N THR A 27 -9.09 10.53 -39.42
CA THR A 27 -9.01 10.77 -40.88
C THR A 27 -7.51 10.75 -41.31
N PRO A 28 -7.20 10.56 -42.61
CA PRO A 28 -6.07 9.75 -43.08
C PRO A 28 -4.87 10.54 -43.62
N GLY A 29 -3.71 9.87 -43.67
CA GLY A 29 -2.69 10.09 -44.69
C GLY A 29 -1.26 10.24 -44.16
N GLY A 30 -0.36 9.33 -44.55
CA GLY A 30 1.07 9.51 -44.30
C GLY A 30 1.90 8.23 -44.32
N SER A 31 2.16 7.74 -45.53
CA SER A 31 3.03 6.61 -45.89
C SER A 31 4.45 6.68 -45.30
N GLY A 32 4.98 5.55 -44.79
CA GLY A 32 6.43 5.38 -44.57
C GLY A 32 6.88 4.18 -43.73
N ASN A 33 6.83 2.96 -44.30
CA ASN A 33 7.75 1.81 -44.10
C ASN A 33 8.17 1.43 -42.65
N ALA A 34 7.46 0.55 -41.95
CA ALA A 34 7.58 -0.93 -41.98
C ALA A 34 8.99 -1.49 -41.72
N ASN A 35 9.27 -1.83 -40.45
CA ASN A 35 9.97 -3.07 -40.15
C ASN A 35 9.10 -3.90 -39.21
N ASN A 36 8.78 -5.09 -39.69
CA ASN A 36 7.60 -5.87 -39.36
C ASN A 36 8.06 -7.08 -38.55
N ASN A 37 7.71 -7.16 -37.27
CA ASN A 37 7.70 -8.43 -36.54
C ASN A 37 6.29 -8.65 -36.01
N ASN A 38 5.48 -9.22 -36.90
CA ASN A 38 4.13 -9.69 -36.66
C ASN A 38 4.18 -10.84 -35.65
N ASN A 39 3.65 -10.61 -34.44
CA ASN A 39 3.10 -11.65 -33.60
C ASN A 39 1.66 -11.27 -33.24
N THR A 40 0.78 -11.34 -34.25
CA THR A 40 -0.65 -11.11 -34.14
C THR A 40 -1.37 -12.43 -34.36
N GLY A 41 -1.85 -13.03 -33.27
CA GLY A 41 -2.69 -14.22 -33.31
C GLY A 41 -2.52 -15.08 -32.06
N GLY A 42 -3.08 -14.66 -30.92
CA GLY A 42 -3.03 -15.47 -29.71
C GLY A 42 -3.70 -14.85 -28.49
N ASN A 43 -4.99 -15.11 -28.36
CA ASN A 43 -5.73 -15.24 -27.09
C ASN A 43 -5.86 -14.00 -26.18
N THR A 44 -7.01 -13.32 -26.23
CA THR A 44 -7.42 -12.25 -25.30
C THR A 44 -7.77 -12.75 -23.88
N GLN A 45 -7.59 -14.04 -23.57
CA GLN A 45 -7.78 -14.57 -22.21
C GLN A 45 -6.57 -14.40 -21.28
N THR A 46 -5.40 -14.01 -21.79
CA THR A 46 -4.18 -13.78 -20.98
C THR A 46 -4.17 -12.44 -20.24
N GLY A 47 -5.21 -11.60 -20.36
CA GLY A 47 -5.24 -10.26 -19.74
C GLY A 47 -5.79 -10.20 -18.31
N ALA A 48 -6.81 -10.99 -17.98
CA ALA A 48 -7.53 -10.85 -16.71
C ALA A 48 -6.79 -11.47 -15.52
N VAL A 49 -6.15 -12.62 -15.73
CA VAL A 49 -5.49 -13.37 -14.65
C VAL A 49 -4.21 -12.68 -14.16
N PRO A 50 -3.27 -12.22 -15.03
CA PRO A 50 -2.12 -11.47 -14.56
C PRO A 50 -2.49 -10.19 -13.82
N GLN A 51 -3.53 -9.47 -14.28
CA GLN A 51 -4.03 -8.28 -13.60
C GLN A 51 -4.58 -8.59 -12.22
N ALA A 52 -5.44 -9.62 -12.10
CA ALA A 52 -6.00 -10.01 -10.81
C ALA A 52 -4.91 -10.46 -9.81
N LEU A 53 -3.86 -11.14 -10.29
CA LEU A 53 -2.71 -11.53 -9.47
C LEU A 53 -1.83 -10.35 -9.05
N THR A 54 -1.59 -9.38 -9.94
CA THR A 54 -0.89 -8.13 -9.59
C THR A 54 -1.69 -7.33 -8.58
N VAL A 55 -3.01 -7.23 -8.76
CA VAL A 55 -3.92 -6.59 -7.80
C VAL A 55 -3.84 -7.30 -6.46
N ALA A 56 -3.98 -8.62 -6.42
CA ALA A 56 -3.87 -9.41 -5.19
C ALA A 56 -2.54 -9.19 -4.45
N HIS A 57 -1.42 -9.18 -5.17
CA HIS A 57 -0.09 -8.95 -4.59
C HIS A 57 0.06 -7.54 -4.00
N GLY A 58 -0.54 -6.52 -4.61
CA GLY A 58 -0.51 -5.14 -4.13
C GLY A 58 -1.67 -4.77 -3.17
N PHE A 59 -2.66 -5.64 -3.01
CA PHE A 59 -3.92 -5.29 -2.37
C PHE A 59 -3.77 -4.99 -0.87
N SER A 60 -3.04 -5.83 -0.14
CA SER A 60 -2.83 -5.68 1.31
C SER A 60 -2.07 -4.39 1.63
N GLU A 61 -0.94 -4.15 0.96
CA GLU A 61 -0.16 -2.92 1.09
C GLU A 61 -0.98 -1.69 0.68
N GLY A 62 -1.73 -1.79 -0.43
CA GLY A 62 -2.56 -0.71 -0.94
C GLY A 62 -3.75 -0.36 -0.03
N ALA A 63 -4.49 -1.36 0.45
CA ALA A 63 -5.65 -1.19 1.33
C ALA A 63 -5.21 -0.65 2.70
N TYR A 64 -4.13 -1.20 3.27
CA TYR A 64 -3.55 -0.64 4.49
C TYR A 64 -3.09 0.80 4.27
N GLY A 65 -2.33 1.07 3.20
CA GLY A 65 -1.86 2.41 2.85
C GLY A 65 -2.99 3.42 2.67
N GLN A 66 -4.06 3.06 1.98
CA GLN A 66 -5.24 3.90 1.79
C GLN A 66 -5.97 4.16 3.11
N SER A 67 -6.17 3.12 3.94
CA SER A 67 -6.80 3.28 5.25
C SER A 67 -5.98 4.21 6.17
N ALA A 68 -4.65 4.06 6.18
CA ALA A 68 -3.75 4.93 6.90
C ALA A 68 -3.82 6.37 6.39
N GLN A 69 -3.92 6.59 5.08
CA GLN A 69 -4.12 7.93 4.50
C GLN A 69 -5.45 8.55 4.94
N ILE A 70 -6.54 7.79 4.96
CA ILE A 70 -7.86 8.28 5.41
C ILE A 70 -7.81 8.65 6.90
N LEU A 71 -7.22 7.80 7.75
CA LEU A 71 -7.06 8.08 9.17
C LEU A 71 -6.12 9.27 9.44
N ASN A 72 -5.04 9.40 8.66
CA ASN A 72 -4.16 10.57 8.72
C ASN A 72 -4.90 11.84 8.35
N LEU A 73 -5.68 11.83 7.25
CA LEU A 73 -6.50 12.96 6.83
C LEU A 73 -7.48 13.37 7.94
N LEU A 74 -8.15 12.40 8.57
CA LEU A 74 -9.05 12.63 9.69
C LEU A 74 -8.34 13.31 10.86
N VAL A 75 -7.26 12.71 11.37
CA VAL A 75 -6.54 13.23 12.55
C VAL A 75 -5.94 14.60 12.24
N GLU A 76 -5.28 14.75 11.08
CA GLU A 76 -4.70 16.04 10.68
C GLU A 76 -5.77 17.14 10.58
N SER A 77 -6.94 16.83 9.99
CA SER A 77 -8.07 17.76 9.88
C SER A 77 -8.64 18.13 11.25
N ALA A 78 -8.83 17.15 12.14
CA ALA A 78 -9.32 17.35 13.49
C ALA A 78 -8.38 18.24 14.31
N LEU A 79 -7.07 18.02 14.23
CA LEU A 79 -6.05 18.81 14.93
C LEU A 79 -5.92 20.22 14.33
N ALA A 80 -5.94 20.35 13.01
CA ALA A 80 -5.83 21.65 12.35
C ALA A 80 -7.03 22.55 12.65
N ALA A 81 -8.24 22.01 12.62
CA ALA A 81 -9.44 22.74 13.01
C ALA A 81 -9.47 23.05 14.52
N GLY A 82 -9.00 22.12 15.37
CA GLY A 82 -8.82 22.37 16.81
C GLY A 82 -8.00 23.63 17.09
N ARG A 83 -6.86 23.77 16.40
CA ARG A 83 -6.01 24.97 16.51
C ARG A 83 -6.73 26.28 16.17
N GLN A 84 -7.70 26.27 15.25
CA GLN A 84 -8.45 27.48 14.88
C GLN A 84 -9.44 27.93 15.96
N VAL A 85 -10.00 26.98 16.71
CA VAL A 85 -11.01 27.24 17.74
C VAL A 85 -10.46 27.17 19.17
N GLY A 86 -9.14 27.01 19.32
CA GLY A 86 -8.49 26.92 20.63
C GLY A 86 -8.75 25.60 21.38
N ALA A 87 -9.04 24.52 20.65
CA ALA A 87 -9.24 23.18 21.20
C ALA A 87 -8.08 22.23 20.80
N PRO A 88 -7.79 21.16 21.57
CA PRO A 88 -6.79 20.17 21.17
C PRO A 88 -7.12 19.48 19.84
N ALA A 89 -8.40 19.17 19.62
CA ALA A 89 -8.94 18.59 18.41
C ALA A 89 -10.45 18.89 18.30
N VAL A 90 -11.01 18.87 17.09
CA VAL A 90 -12.46 18.85 16.87
C VAL A 90 -12.92 17.45 16.45
N GLN A 91 -14.14 17.07 16.83
CA GLN A 91 -14.74 15.78 16.47
C GLN A 91 -15.94 15.92 15.52
N GLN A 92 -16.38 17.15 15.27
CA GLN A 92 -17.53 17.47 14.43
C GLN A 92 -17.34 18.79 13.70
N GLY A 93 -18.20 19.08 12.74
CA GLY A 93 -18.14 20.28 11.90
C GLY A 93 -17.63 19.99 10.50
N THR A 94 -17.28 21.03 9.75
CA THR A 94 -16.69 20.91 8.40
C THR A 94 -15.31 21.55 8.38
N VAL A 95 -14.34 20.78 7.90
CA VAL A 95 -12.96 21.19 7.59
C VAL A 95 -12.82 21.26 6.07
N VAL A 96 -12.38 22.41 5.56
CA VAL A 96 -12.12 22.60 4.13
C VAL A 96 -10.64 22.88 3.93
N TRP A 97 -9.96 22.04 3.15
CA TRP A 97 -8.58 22.23 2.74
C TRP A 97 -8.53 22.95 1.39
N ARG A 98 -7.93 24.14 1.35
CA ARG A 98 -7.70 24.92 0.12
C ARG A 98 -6.34 25.59 0.18
N ASP A 99 -5.51 25.35 -0.83
CA ASP A 99 -4.20 26.00 -0.98
C ASP A 99 -3.31 25.89 0.27
N GLY A 100 -3.34 24.72 0.93
CA GLY A 100 -2.60 24.47 2.18
C GLY A 100 -3.15 25.19 3.41
N GLN A 101 -4.27 25.89 3.28
CA GLN A 101 -5.01 26.48 4.38
C GLN A 101 -6.19 25.61 4.79
N VAL A 102 -6.49 25.66 6.08
CA VAL A 102 -7.66 25.02 6.67
C VAL A 102 -8.71 26.09 6.94
N GLN A 103 -9.97 25.79 6.67
CA GLN A 103 -11.12 26.55 7.14
C GLN A 103 -12.02 25.63 7.94
N TYR A 104 -12.42 26.07 9.12
CA TYR A 104 -13.33 25.32 9.98
C TYR A 104 -14.67 26.02 10.14
N SER A 105 -15.73 25.23 10.11
CA SER A 105 -17.07 25.62 10.57
C SER A 105 -17.62 24.53 11.49
N ALA A 106 -18.35 24.91 12.53
CA ALA A 106 -18.83 23.96 13.54
C ALA A 106 -19.99 23.05 13.07
N GLU A 107 -20.53 23.32 11.87
CA GLU A 107 -21.63 22.55 11.27
C GLU A 107 -21.09 21.57 10.21
N PRO A 108 -21.70 20.38 10.06
CA PRO A 108 -22.82 19.87 10.85
C PRO A 108 -22.36 19.29 12.20
N ALA A 109 -23.28 19.24 13.18
CA ALA A 109 -23.07 18.46 14.40
C ALA A 109 -23.05 16.94 14.15
N GLY A 110 -22.42 16.17 15.04
CA GLY A 110 -22.45 14.70 15.04
C GLY A 110 -21.52 13.99 14.06
N GLN A 111 -20.85 14.72 13.16
CA GLN A 111 -19.83 14.18 12.27
C GLN A 111 -18.80 15.24 11.90
N LEU A 112 -17.58 14.82 11.59
CA LEU A 112 -16.56 15.67 10.99
C LEU A 112 -16.56 15.47 9.47
N ARG A 113 -16.94 16.49 8.72
CA ARG A 113 -16.85 16.51 7.26
C ARG A 113 -15.53 17.13 6.83
N VAL A 114 -14.74 16.43 6.02
CA VAL A 114 -13.48 16.92 5.47
C VAL A 114 -13.62 17.05 3.96
N VAL A 115 -13.44 18.27 3.45
CA VAL A 115 -13.41 18.57 2.02
C VAL A 115 -11.95 18.79 1.63
N ALA A 116 -11.36 17.84 0.91
CA ALA A 116 -9.98 17.86 0.46
C ALA A 116 -9.90 17.82 -1.09
N PRO A 117 -8.75 18.14 -1.69
CA PRO A 117 -8.57 18.00 -3.14
C PRO A 117 -8.80 16.58 -3.67
N THR A 118 -8.60 15.57 -2.82
CA THR A 118 -8.82 14.16 -3.13
C THR A 118 -10.28 13.72 -3.03
N GLY A 119 -11.17 14.58 -2.53
CA GLY A 119 -12.60 14.29 -2.37
C GLY A 119 -13.17 14.74 -1.03
N THR A 120 -14.45 14.45 -0.83
CA THR A 120 -15.14 14.73 0.43
C THR A 120 -15.30 13.45 1.25
N TRP A 121 -14.95 13.53 2.52
CA TRP A 121 -15.19 12.47 3.51
C TRP A 121 -16.06 12.98 4.65
N ALA A 122 -16.93 12.13 5.18
CA ALA A 122 -17.65 12.35 6.42
C ALA A 122 -17.27 11.26 7.43
N PHE A 123 -16.87 11.69 8.62
CA PHE A 123 -16.34 10.84 9.68
C PHE A 123 -17.24 10.91 10.92
N GLN A 124 -17.71 9.75 11.36
CA GLN A 124 -18.38 9.56 12.64
C GLN A 124 -17.38 8.87 13.59
N ILE A 125 -16.79 9.66 14.47
CA ILE A 125 -15.75 9.21 15.40
C ILE A 125 -16.44 8.59 16.62
N SER A 126 -16.29 7.29 16.84
CA SER A 126 -16.86 6.62 18.02
C SER A 126 -15.86 6.53 19.17
N VAL A 127 -14.56 6.42 18.86
CA VAL A 127 -13.47 6.38 19.84
C VAL A 127 -12.29 7.19 19.31
N ALA A 128 -11.74 8.08 20.13
CA ALA A 128 -10.51 8.81 19.83
C ALA A 128 -9.74 9.12 21.12
N GLU A 129 -8.77 8.27 21.44
CA GLU A 129 -7.92 8.35 22.61
C GLU A 129 -6.46 8.33 22.15
N GLY A 130 -5.62 9.18 22.72
CA GLY A 130 -4.21 9.30 22.35
C GLY A 130 -3.70 10.71 22.59
N ASN A 131 -2.46 10.99 22.19
CA ASN A 131 -1.87 12.31 22.29
C ASN A 131 -2.25 13.19 21.07
N PRO A 132 -3.09 14.24 21.23
CA PRO A 132 -3.51 15.08 20.11
C PRO A 132 -2.50 16.19 19.77
N SER A 133 -1.25 16.17 20.25
CA SER A 133 -0.30 17.26 20.00
C SER A 133 0.12 17.38 18.53
N SER A 134 0.17 16.26 17.81
CA SER A 134 0.38 16.20 16.36
C SER A 134 -0.13 14.85 15.82
N THR A 135 -0.25 14.73 14.50
CA THR A 135 -0.65 13.46 13.86
C THR A 135 0.37 12.35 14.17
N GLU A 136 1.67 12.68 14.13
CA GLU A 136 2.76 11.76 14.47
C GLU A 136 2.69 11.35 15.94
N ALA A 137 2.51 12.32 16.86
CA ALA A 137 2.41 12.03 18.28
C ALA A 137 1.20 11.13 18.63
N PHE A 138 0.13 11.22 17.84
CA PHE A 138 -1.04 10.36 17.98
C PHE A 138 -0.75 8.92 17.52
N PHE A 139 -0.25 8.73 16.29
CA PHE A 139 -0.06 7.39 15.71
C PHE A 139 1.21 6.68 16.17
N ASP A 140 2.26 7.42 16.55
CA ASP A 140 3.50 6.85 17.09
C ASP A 140 3.37 6.50 18.59
N GLY A 141 2.44 7.15 19.29
CA GLY A 141 2.13 6.89 20.70
C GLY A 141 1.00 5.87 20.90
N ASP A 142 0.74 5.54 22.17
CA ASP A 142 -0.41 4.75 22.57
C ASP A 142 -1.70 5.47 22.19
N HIS A 143 -2.57 4.79 21.46
CA HIS A 143 -3.83 5.35 20.98
C HIS A 143 -4.89 4.28 20.75
N ARG A 144 -6.14 4.73 20.68
CA ARG A 144 -7.28 3.97 20.18
C ARG A 144 -8.17 4.89 19.35
N LEU A 145 -8.42 4.51 18.11
CA LEU A 145 -9.24 5.24 17.15
C LEU A 145 -10.22 4.27 16.52
N THR A 146 -11.50 4.64 16.48
CA THR A 146 -12.53 3.93 15.73
C THR A 146 -13.43 4.96 15.06
N VAL A 147 -13.58 4.83 13.76
CA VAL A 147 -14.32 5.78 12.93
C VAL A 147 -15.11 5.05 11.86
N HIS A 148 -16.32 5.54 11.62
CA HIS A 148 -17.09 5.22 10.43
C HIS A 148 -16.90 6.36 9.42
N ALA A 149 -16.42 6.03 8.22
CA ALA A 149 -15.99 6.97 7.19
C ALA A 149 -16.78 6.72 5.90
N THR A 150 -17.42 7.77 5.38
CA THR A 150 -18.13 7.73 4.10
C THR A 150 -17.54 8.75 3.13
N SER A 151 -17.50 8.44 1.84
CA SER A 151 -17.02 9.35 0.79
C SER A 151 -18.11 9.73 -0.20
N ASP A 152 -17.92 10.86 -0.89
CA ASP A 152 -18.77 11.25 -2.03
C ASP A 152 -18.67 10.28 -3.22
N ALA A 153 -17.58 9.52 -3.33
CA ALA A 153 -17.41 8.44 -4.29
C ALA A 153 -18.21 7.16 -3.93
N GLY A 154 -18.84 7.11 -2.76
CA GLY A 154 -19.67 5.97 -2.33
C GLY A 154 -18.95 4.93 -1.47
N SER A 155 -17.74 5.21 -0.98
CA SER A 155 -17.11 4.36 0.05
C SER A 155 -17.86 4.50 1.38
N ASP A 156 -17.93 3.41 2.13
CA ASP A 156 -18.60 3.27 3.43
C ASP A 156 -17.77 2.28 4.26
N LEU A 157 -16.91 2.79 5.14
CA LEU A 157 -15.88 2.02 5.83
C LEU A 157 -15.96 2.22 7.33
N THR A 158 -15.79 1.14 8.10
CA THR A 158 -15.40 1.21 9.50
C THR A 158 -13.90 0.97 9.59
N LEU A 159 -13.19 1.94 10.17
CA LEU A 159 -11.75 1.93 10.34
C LEU A 159 -11.42 1.91 11.83
N GLY A 160 -10.53 1.00 12.22
CA GLY A 160 -9.97 0.91 13.56
C GLY A 160 -8.45 1.05 13.52
N SER A 161 -7.87 1.75 14.48
CA SER A 161 -6.43 1.78 14.73
C SER A 161 -6.18 1.81 16.23
N SER A 162 -5.22 1.03 16.70
CA SER A 162 -4.78 1.06 18.08
C SER A 162 -3.32 0.72 18.21
N ARG A 163 -2.70 1.30 19.23
CA ARG A 163 -1.33 1.01 19.64
C ARG A 163 -1.25 0.97 21.17
N ALA A 164 -0.56 -0.03 21.70
CA ALA A 164 -0.25 -0.17 23.11
C ALA A 164 1.21 -0.65 23.26
N GLY A 165 2.11 0.28 23.58
CA GLY A 165 3.54 0.08 23.53
C GLY A 165 4.01 -0.28 22.12
N ILE A 166 4.58 -1.47 21.99
CA ILE A 166 5.02 -2.00 20.69
C ILE A 166 3.90 -2.69 19.92
N GLN A 167 2.78 -3.07 20.55
CA GLN A 167 1.70 -3.78 19.89
C GLN A 167 0.87 -2.81 19.06
N ARG A 168 0.59 -3.17 17.80
CA ARG A 168 -0.21 -2.39 16.87
C ARG A 168 -1.31 -3.26 16.27
N GLN A 169 -2.48 -2.66 16.09
CA GLN A 169 -3.59 -3.27 15.36
C GLN A 169 -4.33 -2.22 14.55
N ALA A 170 -4.69 -2.55 13.31
CA ALA A 170 -5.61 -1.79 12.49
C ALA A 170 -6.65 -2.73 11.86
N ARG A 171 -7.85 -2.22 11.60
CA ARG A 171 -8.91 -2.98 10.94
C ARG A 171 -9.65 -2.09 9.95
N VAL A 172 -10.00 -2.66 8.81
CA VAL A 172 -10.79 -2.02 7.76
C VAL A 172 -11.92 -2.96 7.39
N THR A 173 -13.17 -2.51 7.55
CA THR A 173 -14.34 -3.29 7.13
C THR A 173 -15.33 -2.43 6.37
N GLY A 174 -16.02 -2.97 5.38
CA GLY A 174 -17.09 -2.28 4.65
C GLY A 174 -16.79 -2.16 3.16
N LYS A 175 -17.32 -1.12 2.53
CA LYS A 175 -17.26 -0.89 1.08
C LYS A 175 -16.23 0.17 0.72
N ALA A 176 -15.26 -0.20 -0.10
CA ALA A 176 -14.33 0.73 -0.72
C ALA A 176 -14.66 0.88 -2.21
N VAL A 177 -14.66 2.12 -2.71
CA VAL A 177 -14.71 2.39 -4.15
C VAL A 177 -13.31 2.76 -4.63
N VAL A 178 -12.72 1.93 -5.49
CA VAL A 178 -11.39 2.14 -6.08
C VAL A 178 -11.53 2.12 -7.60
N GLU A 179 -11.13 3.22 -8.24
CA GLU A 179 -11.24 3.40 -9.70
C GLU A 179 -12.66 3.12 -10.26
N GLY A 180 -13.69 3.44 -9.46
CA GLY A 180 -15.10 3.23 -9.82
C GLY A 180 -15.61 1.80 -9.62
N VAL A 181 -14.77 0.88 -9.16
CA VAL A 181 -15.17 -0.48 -8.77
C VAL A 181 -15.40 -0.53 -7.26
N THR A 182 -16.51 -1.13 -6.85
CA THR A 182 -16.85 -1.33 -5.43
C THR A 182 -16.32 -2.67 -4.96
N TYR A 183 -15.68 -2.63 -3.79
CA TYR A 183 -15.09 -3.77 -3.11
C TYR A 183 -15.65 -3.87 -1.69
N ASP A 184 -16.11 -5.05 -1.30
CA ASP A 184 -16.39 -5.38 0.10
C ASP A 184 -15.10 -5.89 0.76
N LEU A 185 -14.76 -5.38 1.94
CA LEU A 185 -13.52 -5.63 2.64
C LEU A 185 -13.78 -6.06 4.09
N ASP A 186 -12.98 -7.01 4.59
CA ASP A 186 -12.73 -7.21 6.02
C ASP A 186 -11.26 -7.60 6.19
N LEU A 187 -10.43 -6.62 6.52
CA LEU A 187 -8.99 -6.78 6.68
C LEU A 187 -8.58 -6.40 8.10
N THR A 188 -7.75 -7.24 8.71
CA THR A 188 -7.10 -6.98 9.99
C THR A 188 -5.60 -7.00 9.80
N PHE A 189 -4.97 -5.92 10.25
CA PHE A 189 -3.52 -5.77 10.35
C PHE A 189 -3.14 -5.79 11.83
N SER A 190 -2.17 -6.60 12.23
CA SER A 190 -1.73 -6.69 13.62
C SER A 190 -0.28 -7.08 13.72
N GLY A 191 0.38 -6.66 14.80
CA GLY A 191 1.75 -7.09 15.05
C GLY A 191 2.48 -6.16 15.99
N GLN A 192 3.79 -6.08 15.82
CA GLN A 192 4.68 -5.31 16.68
C GLN A 192 5.52 -4.34 15.88
N GLU A 193 5.69 -3.13 16.43
CA GLU A 193 6.63 -2.12 15.93
C GLU A 193 7.49 -1.62 17.09
N ARG A 194 8.80 -1.78 16.96
CA ARG A 194 9.78 -1.34 17.96
C ARG A 194 10.71 -0.32 17.35
N PHE A 195 10.82 0.83 18.00
CA PHE A 195 11.76 1.89 17.65
C PHE A 195 12.74 2.08 18.80
N GLU A 196 14.04 2.00 18.53
CA GLU A 196 15.08 2.21 19.53
C GLU A 196 16.09 3.25 19.05
N THR A 197 16.63 4.02 19.98
CA THR A 197 17.72 4.95 19.71
C THR A 197 18.70 4.87 20.86
N ASP A 198 19.96 4.62 20.53
CA ASP A 198 21.05 4.55 21.50
C ASP A 198 22.30 5.30 20.99
N SER A 199 23.44 5.10 21.65
CA SER A 199 24.70 5.73 21.27
C SER A 199 25.27 5.22 19.94
N THR A 200 24.81 4.08 19.44
CA THR A 200 25.30 3.43 18.22
C THR A 200 24.45 3.78 17.00
N GLY A 201 23.18 4.11 17.20
CA GLY A 201 22.28 4.33 16.08
C GLY A 201 20.82 4.45 16.45
N THR A 202 20.00 4.29 15.43
CA THR A 202 18.55 4.15 15.51
C THR A 202 18.16 2.85 14.83
N SER A 203 17.29 2.06 15.46
CA SER A 203 16.71 0.86 14.86
C SER A 203 15.18 0.96 14.84
N TYR A 204 14.59 0.43 13.78
CA TYR A 204 13.16 0.22 13.66
C TYR A 204 12.94 -1.23 13.21
N ASN A 205 12.14 -1.97 13.97
CA ASN A 205 11.80 -3.35 13.68
C ASN A 205 10.28 -3.47 13.64
N ALA A 206 9.76 -4.16 12.65
CA ALA A 206 8.34 -4.44 12.51
C ALA A 206 8.11 -5.90 12.15
N ASP A 207 7.23 -6.57 12.89
CA ASP A 207 6.73 -7.91 12.63
C ASP A 207 5.22 -7.82 12.56
N LEU A 208 4.67 -7.91 11.35
CA LEU A 208 3.29 -7.54 11.05
C LEU A 208 2.60 -8.65 10.29
N ASP A 209 1.35 -8.91 10.63
CA ASP A 209 0.47 -9.87 9.98
C ASP A 209 -0.73 -9.13 9.40
N THR A 210 -1.14 -9.46 8.18
CA THR A 210 -2.37 -9.00 7.54
C THR A 210 -3.22 -10.20 7.18
N THR A 211 -4.46 -10.22 7.66
CA THR A 211 -5.41 -11.31 7.39
C THR A 211 -6.77 -10.77 7.00
N GLY A 212 -7.56 -11.57 6.30
CA GLY A 212 -8.95 -11.25 6.00
C GLY A 212 -9.28 -11.50 4.53
N TRP A 213 -10.16 -10.69 3.96
CA TRP A 213 -10.59 -10.85 2.58
C TRP A 213 -11.00 -9.54 1.92
N ALA A 214 -11.03 -9.58 0.59
CA ALA A 214 -11.59 -8.56 -0.28
C ALA A 214 -12.40 -9.21 -1.40
N GLU A 215 -13.59 -8.68 -1.66
CA GLU A 215 -14.51 -9.21 -2.68
C GLU A 215 -14.98 -8.09 -3.60
N GLY A 216 -15.13 -8.39 -4.88
CA GLY A 216 -15.78 -7.52 -5.84
C GLY A 216 -16.46 -8.33 -6.95
N PRO A 217 -16.91 -7.69 -8.04
CA PRO A 217 -17.81 -8.33 -9.01
C PRO A 217 -17.32 -9.66 -9.60
N ASP A 218 -16.02 -9.76 -9.90
CA ASP A 218 -15.43 -10.92 -10.58
C ASP A 218 -14.21 -11.50 -9.84
N PHE A 219 -14.01 -11.11 -8.58
CA PHE A 219 -12.92 -11.65 -7.78
C PHE A 219 -13.24 -11.75 -6.28
N HIS A 220 -12.64 -12.74 -5.63
CA HIS A 220 -12.59 -12.88 -4.18
C HIS A 220 -11.16 -13.21 -3.77
N LEU A 221 -10.57 -12.42 -2.89
CA LEU A 221 -9.21 -12.54 -2.41
C LEU A 221 -9.23 -12.87 -0.92
N GLU A 222 -8.66 -14.00 -0.54
CA GLU A 222 -8.28 -14.31 0.83
C GLU A 222 -6.84 -13.84 1.08
N VAL A 223 -6.66 -13.02 2.11
CA VAL A 223 -5.36 -12.47 2.50
C VAL A 223 -4.88 -13.18 3.76
N ASP A 224 -3.68 -13.75 3.69
CA ASP A 224 -2.88 -14.21 4.82
C ASP A 224 -1.42 -13.86 4.53
N GLU A 225 -0.95 -12.77 5.11
CA GLU A 225 0.36 -12.21 4.83
C GLU A 225 1.12 -11.91 6.11
N THR A 226 2.42 -12.19 6.12
CA THR A 226 3.34 -11.75 7.17
C THR A 226 4.42 -10.87 6.56
N TRP A 227 4.75 -9.76 7.20
CA TRP A 227 5.79 -8.82 6.82
C TRP A 227 6.73 -8.56 7.99
N ARG A 228 8.01 -8.84 7.77
CA ARG A 228 9.09 -8.55 8.72
C ARG A 228 10.00 -7.52 8.12
N PHE A 229 10.30 -6.48 8.88
CA PHE A 229 11.12 -5.38 8.44
C PHE A 229 12.07 -4.94 9.53
N GLU A 230 13.30 -4.68 9.13
CA GLU A 230 14.34 -4.11 9.98
C GLU A 230 14.95 -2.92 9.25
N LEU A 231 15.13 -1.82 9.96
CA LEU A 231 15.88 -0.66 9.53
C LEU A 231 16.86 -0.28 10.63
N VAL A 232 18.12 -0.09 10.26
CA VAL A 232 19.19 0.35 11.17
C VAL A 232 19.90 1.54 10.53
N ALA A 233 19.97 2.63 11.28
CA ALA A 233 20.74 3.83 10.93
C ALA A 233 21.88 4.01 11.92
N GLY A 234 23.13 3.90 11.46
CA GLY A 234 24.32 4.04 12.30
C GLY A 234 24.71 5.50 12.53
N ASN A 235 25.01 5.87 13.78
CA ASN A 235 25.48 7.19 14.16
C ASN A 235 27.03 7.21 14.20
N GLY A 236 27.70 7.94 13.31
CA GLY A 236 29.17 8.10 13.33
C GLY A 236 29.79 8.60 12.03
N PRO A 237 31.13 8.82 11.99
CA PRO A 237 31.84 9.10 10.74
C PRO A 237 31.68 7.93 9.77
N GLY A 238 31.02 8.15 8.63
CA GLY A 238 30.65 7.09 7.70
C GLY A 238 29.34 6.36 8.06
N GLY A 239 28.42 7.03 8.76
CA GLY A 239 27.07 6.52 9.04
C GLY A 239 26.39 5.96 7.80
N PHE A 240 25.51 4.99 8.02
CA PHE A 240 24.83 4.23 6.97
C PHE A 240 23.37 4.03 7.36
N VAL A 241 22.53 3.75 6.38
CA VAL A 241 21.17 3.25 6.59
C VAL A 241 21.06 1.90 5.91
N ALA A 242 20.86 0.85 6.69
CA ALA A 242 20.57 -0.49 6.17
C ALA A 242 19.11 -0.84 6.47
N ASN A 243 18.45 -1.55 5.56
CA ASN A 243 17.18 -2.17 5.85
C ASN A 243 17.06 -3.54 5.20
N SER A 244 16.24 -4.40 5.79
CA SER A 244 15.85 -5.68 5.22
C SER A 244 14.35 -5.87 5.37
N ALA A 245 13.76 -6.58 4.41
CA ALA A 245 12.35 -6.93 4.42
C ALA A 245 12.18 -8.39 3.99
N GLN A 246 11.34 -9.11 4.72
CA GLN A 246 10.85 -10.43 4.37
C GLN A 246 9.33 -10.41 4.35
N ARG A 247 8.74 -10.82 3.22
CA ARG A 247 7.29 -10.95 3.05
C ARG A 247 6.95 -12.40 2.79
N THR A 248 5.90 -12.91 3.43
CA THR A 248 5.31 -14.21 3.11
C THR A 248 3.84 -14.04 2.82
N VAL A 249 3.37 -14.56 1.69
CA VAL A 249 1.98 -14.49 1.25
C VAL A 249 1.41 -15.91 1.12
N ARG A 250 0.24 -16.08 1.71
CA ARG A 250 -0.64 -17.26 1.65
C ARG A 250 -2.06 -16.80 1.34
N GLY A 251 -2.96 -17.76 1.15
CA GLY A 251 -4.36 -17.53 0.84
C GLY A 251 -4.68 -17.93 -0.59
N GLY A 252 -5.62 -17.21 -1.19
CA GLY A 252 -6.05 -17.52 -2.55
C GLY A 252 -6.89 -16.45 -3.19
N LEU A 253 -7.01 -16.55 -4.50
CA LEU A 253 -7.78 -15.65 -5.36
C LEU A 253 -8.73 -16.50 -6.18
N MET A 254 -10.04 -16.27 -6.04
CA MET A 254 -11.02 -16.73 -7.02
C MET A 254 -11.19 -15.63 -8.06
N ALA A 255 -10.89 -15.90 -9.33
CA ALA A 255 -11.05 -14.94 -10.41
C ALA A 255 -11.23 -15.66 -11.75
N GLY A 256 -12.06 -15.11 -12.63
CA GLY A 256 -12.27 -15.67 -13.98
C GLY A 256 -12.75 -17.13 -13.99
N GLY A 257 -13.48 -17.55 -12.95
CA GLY A 257 -13.98 -18.93 -12.80
C GLY A 257 -12.94 -19.94 -12.30
N HIS A 258 -11.75 -19.49 -11.90
CA HIS A 258 -10.68 -20.33 -11.39
C HIS A 258 -10.31 -19.98 -9.95
N VAL A 259 -9.74 -20.94 -9.22
CA VAL A 259 -9.18 -20.73 -7.88
C VAL A 259 -7.66 -20.77 -7.98
N TYR A 260 -7.02 -19.66 -7.61
CA TYR A 260 -5.57 -19.51 -7.53
C TYR A 260 -5.13 -19.59 -6.07
N GLY A 261 -4.48 -20.68 -5.66
CA GLY A 261 -3.91 -20.82 -4.31
C GLY A 261 -2.46 -20.33 -4.26
N PHE A 262 -2.11 -19.55 -3.23
CA PHE A 262 -0.75 -19.07 -2.99
C PHE A 262 -0.05 -19.99 -1.98
N ARG A 263 0.95 -20.75 -2.43
CA ARG A 263 1.68 -21.68 -1.56
C ARG A 263 3.09 -21.17 -1.27
N ASP A 264 3.28 -20.76 -0.03
CA ASP A 264 4.57 -20.36 0.56
C ASP A 264 5.32 -19.33 -0.31
N ILE A 265 4.59 -18.32 -0.82
CA ILE A 265 5.20 -17.23 -1.56
C ILE A 265 6.02 -16.40 -0.58
N GLU A 266 7.33 -16.40 -0.72
CA GLU A 266 8.26 -15.66 0.12
C GLU A 266 9.13 -14.75 -0.74
N THR A 267 9.25 -13.48 -0.36
CA THR A 267 10.23 -12.54 -0.94
C THR A 267 11.13 -11.97 0.16
N LYS A 268 12.42 -11.79 -0.16
CA LYS A 268 13.44 -11.23 0.73
C LYS A 268 14.25 -10.19 -0.04
N ARG A 269 14.42 -9.02 0.55
CA ARG A 269 15.18 -7.90 -0.03
C ARG A 269 15.94 -7.14 1.04
N ALA A 270 17.11 -6.64 0.70
CA ALA A 270 17.94 -5.83 1.60
C ALA A 270 18.58 -4.67 0.84
N PHE A 271 18.65 -3.52 1.51
CA PHE A 271 19.22 -2.31 0.97
C PHE A 271 20.20 -1.69 1.95
N ARG A 272 21.24 -1.04 1.43
CA ARG A 272 22.13 -0.16 2.16
C ARG A 272 22.26 1.16 1.41
N ASP A 273 22.02 2.25 2.12
CA ASP A 273 22.07 3.62 1.60
C ASP A 273 21.20 3.79 0.34
N GLY A 274 20.04 3.12 0.34
CA GLY A 274 19.09 3.11 -0.77
C GLY A 274 19.42 2.16 -1.93
N LYS A 275 20.57 1.46 -1.88
CA LYS A 275 21.01 0.56 -2.94
C LYS A 275 20.82 -0.90 -2.56
N PRO A 276 20.41 -1.80 -3.48
CA PRO A 276 20.39 -3.23 -3.21
C PRO A 276 21.77 -3.73 -2.74
N THR A 277 21.77 -4.51 -1.67
CA THR A 277 22.97 -5.19 -1.13
C THR A 277 22.70 -6.65 -0.89
N GLU A 278 23.75 -7.48 -0.78
CA GLU A 278 23.60 -8.91 -0.45
C GLU A 278 22.76 -9.69 -1.48
N LEU A 279 22.87 -9.32 -2.76
CA LEU A 279 22.10 -9.93 -3.87
C LEU A 279 22.27 -11.45 -3.94
N ASP A 280 23.46 -11.96 -3.63
CA ASP A 280 23.76 -13.40 -3.70
C ASP A 280 23.45 -14.16 -2.40
N THR A 281 23.25 -13.47 -1.27
CA THR A 281 23.17 -14.09 0.06
C THR A 281 21.84 -13.90 0.77
N TYR A 282 21.15 -12.79 0.54
CA TYR A 282 19.89 -12.47 1.22
C TYR A 282 18.70 -12.39 0.26
N TRP A 283 18.91 -11.80 -0.91
CA TRP A 283 17.81 -11.63 -1.88
C TRP A 283 17.32 -12.98 -2.39
N ALA A 284 16.02 -13.21 -2.24
CA ALA A 284 15.39 -14.45 -2.65
C ALA A 284 13.90 -14.22 -2.94
N ALA A 285 13.38 -15.00 -3.88
CA ALA A 285 11.95 -15.14 -4.08
C ALA A 285 11.63 -16.60 -4.41
N ARG A 286 10.62 -17.16 -3.75
CA ARG A 286 10.21 -18.56 -3.91
C ARG A 286 8.72 -18.75 -3.60
N GLY A 287 8.20 -19.93 -3.91
CA GLY A 287 6.80 -20.30 -3.75
C GLY A 287 6.15 -20.61 -5.09
N GLU A 288 4.89 -21.00 -5.05
CA GLU A 288 4.14 -21.31 -6.27
C GLU A 288 2.69 -20.85 -6.18
N VAL A 289 2.10 -20.67 -7.36
CA VAL A 289 0.68 -20.41 -7.55
C VAL A 289 0.05 -21.64 -8.18
N LEU A 290 -1.00 -22.14 -7.54
CA LEU A 290 -1.78 -23.28 -8.01
C LEU A 290 -3.07 -22.78 -8.65
N GLN A 291 -3.37 -23.13 -9.90
CA GLN A 291 -4.68 -22.92 -10.51
C GLN A 291 -5.47 -24.22 -10.43
N ASP A 292 -6.61 -24.19 -9.73
CA ASP A 292 -7.49 -25.35 -9.52
C ASP A 292 -6.73 -26.57 -8.97
N GLY A 293 -5.74 -26.33 -8.11
CA GLY A 293 -4.87 -27.34 -7.50
C GLY A 293 -3.70 -27.82 -8.35
N LEU A 294 -3.58 -27.37 -9.61
CA LEU A 294 -2.45 -27.67 -10.49
C LEU A 294 -1.44 -26.52 -10.51
N GLN A 295 -0.15 -26.82 -10.61
CA GLN A 295 0.88 -25.79 -10.70
C GLN A 295 0.64 -24.89 -11.91
N TRP A 296 0.43 -23.60 -11.66
CA TRP A 296 0.22 -22.58 -12.68
C TRP A 296 1.47 -21.75 -12.91
N GLY A 297 2.16 -21.38 -11.82
CA GLY A 297 3.38 -20.61 -11.90
C GLY A 297 4.27 -20.76 -10.67
N GLN A 298 5.51 -20.34 -10.81
CA GLN A 298 6.53 -20.35 -9.77
C GLN A 298 7.03 -18.94 -9.50
N VAL A 299 7.15 -18.57 -8.23
CA VAL A 299 7.76 -17.31 -7.84
C VAL A 299 9.28 -17.45 -7.83
N GLY A 300 9.97 -16.49 -8.42
CA GLY A 300 11.43 -16.48 -8.51
C GLY A 300 12.00 -15.07 -8.62
N MET A 301 13.30 -14.95 -8.43
CA MET A 301 14.04 -13.71 -8.61
C MET A 301 14.73 -13.70 -9.97
N ARG A 302 14.74 -12.53 -10.62
CA ARG A 302 15.54 -12.26 -11.82
C ARG A 302 16.36 -11.00 -11.64
N VAL A 303 17.57 -11.03 -12.17
CA VAL A 303 18.47 -9.88 -12.22
C VAL A 303 18.74 -9.58 -13.67
N ASP A 304 18.24 -8.44 -14.14
CA ASP A 304 18.45 -7.97 -15.50
C ASP A 304 19.51 -6.89 -15.49
N VAL A 305 20.66 -7.14 -16.13
CA VAL A 305 21.70 -6.11 -16.33
C VAL A 305 21.42 -5.42 -17.66
N VAL A 306 20.88 -4.20 -17.63
CA VAL A 306 20.59 -3.43 -18.84
C VAL A 306 21.77 -2.53 -19.18
N ASP A 307 22.82 -3.07 -19.81
CA ASP A 307 24.04 -2.35 -20.26
C ASP A 307 24.77 -1.59 -19.10
N PRO A 308 26.11 -1.47 -19.12
CA PRO A 308 26.82 -0.60 -18.18
C PRO A 308 26.27 0.85 -18.06
N ASN A 309 25.48 1.33 -19.02
CA ASN A 309 24.95 2.70 -19.05
C ASN A 309 23.47 2.86 -18.63
N SER A 310 22.67 1.80 -18.50
CA SER A 310 21.20 1.92 -18.29
C SER A 310 20.70 1.41 -16.93
N GLY A 311 21.58 0.89 -16.09
CA GLY A 311 21.24 0.39 -14.76
C GLY A 311 20.53 -0.97 -14.80
N GLY A 312 20.88 -1.85 -13.86
CA GLY A 312 20.20 -3.14 -13.73
C GLY A 312 18.89 -3.04 -12.95
N PHE A 313 18.06 -4.07 -13.06
CA PHE A 313 16.90 -4.27 -12.19
C PHE A 313 16.98 -5.62 -11.50
N VAL A 314 16.59 -5.65 -10.22
CA VAL A 314 16.25 -6.88 -9.51
C VAL A 314 14.73 -6.97 -9.47
N ARG A 315 14.19 -8.08 -9.98
CA ARG A 315 12.75 -8.31 -10.10
C ARG A 315 12.35 -9.57 -9.36
N PHE A 316 11.24 -9.51 -8.64
CA PHE A 316 10.52 -10.71 -8.21
C PHE A 316 9.41 -10.95 -9.21
N VAL A 317 9.36 -12.17 -9.75
CA VAL A 317 8.48 -12.53 -10.85
C VAL A 317 7.73 -13.81 -10.54
N LEU A 318 6.47 -13.86 -10.97
CA LEU A 318 5.71 -15.09 -11.09
C LEU A 318 5.85 -15.60 -12.52
N GLN A 319 6.60 -16.69 -12.67
CA GLN A 319 6.89 -17.35 -13.93
C GLN A 319 5.77 -18.34 -14.24
N SER A 320 5.06 -18.15 -15.34
CA SER A 320 3.95 -19.02 -15.75
C SER A 320 4.05 -19.38 -17.23
N GLY A 321 3.25 -20.36 -17.68
CA GLY A 321 3.11 -20.66 -19.11
C GLY A 321 2.54 -19.50 -19.93
N ALA A 322 1.89 -18.52 -19.29
CA ALA A 322 1.35 -17.32 -19.92
C ALA A 322 2.37 -16.17 -20.04
N GLY A 323 3.57 -16.34 -19.49
CA GLY A 323 4.60 -15.30 -19.37
C GLY A 323 4.91 -14.94 -17.93
N ASP A 324 5.84 -14.01 -17.76
CA ASP A 324 6.24 -13.52 -16.45
C ASP A 324 5.35 -12.36 -16.00
N VAL A 325 4.88 -12.43 -14.77
CA VAL A 325 4.21 -11.33 -14.07
C VAL A 325 5.20 -10.72 -13.10
N VAL A 326 5.52 -9.44 -13.25
CA VAL A 326 6.41 -8.72 -12.31
C VAL A 326 5.61 -8.42 -11.05
N LEU A 327 6.08 -8.96 -9.93
CA LEU A 327 5.52 -8.74 -8.59
C LEU A 327 6.14 -7.49 -7.95
N GLU A 328 7.46 -7.38 -8.05
CA GLU A 328 8.25 -6.26 -7.51
C GLU A 328 9.44 -5.98 -8.45
N SER A 329 9.89 -4.72 -8.51
CA SER A 329 11.04 -4.30 -9.33
C SER A 329 11.84 -3.21 -8.64
N TYR A 330 13.15 -3.41 -8.54
CA TYR A 330 14.10 -2.52 -7.88
C TYR A 330 15.24 -2.14 -8.81
N ALA A 331 15.57 -0.86 -8.84
CA ALA A 331 16.77 -0.37 -9.48
C ALA A 331 18.04 -0.84 -8.75
N ALA A 332 19.07 -1.25 -9.50
CA ALA A 332 20.31 -1.82 -8.96
C ALA A 332 21.52 -0.86 -8.94
N TYR A 333 21.32 0.47 -9.03
CA TYR A 333 22.41 1.46 -9.20
C TYR A 333 22.88 2.20 -7.94
#